data_AF-A0A8T5FDD1-F1
#
_entry.id   AF-A0A8T5FDD1-F1
#
_cell.length_a   1.000
_cell.length_b   1.000
_cell.length_c   1.000
_cell.angle_alpha   90.00
_cell.angle_beta   90.00
_cell.angle_gamma   90.00
#
_symmetry.space_group_name_H-M   'P 1'
#
loop_
_entity.id
_entity.type
_entity.pdbx_description
1 polymer ?
#
loop_
_entity_poly.entity_id
_entity_poly.type
_entity_poly.pdbx_seq_one_letter_code
_entity_poly.pdbx_strand_id
1 'polypeptide(L)'
;MIKEYFTNYFGKIKDTKKVAREKNIGVWLLPVFDSFLITLYLSWELSVGVWFLLDSWQSAQIYIPWYMDSLWELSSFSLTIFMGIITFTILDKIILFFIYVHSYANKLVLQGITKADMYLWRKTGRDTVITNAIWKLQRKYMNRSKKERKIMTLAFVGMIGTYYGWMILT
;
A
#
# COMPACT_ATOMS: atom_id res chain seq x y z
N MET A 1 25.53 -7.63 -17.52
CA MET A 1 25.39 -7.62 -16.05
C MET A 1 24.25 -6.72 -15.57
N ILE A 2 24.33 -5.38 -15.66
CA ILE A 2 23.29 -4.46 -15.14
C ILE A 2 21.92 -4.66 -15.85
N LYS A 3 21.91 -4.68 -17.18
CA LYS A 3 20.69 -4.91 -17.99
C LYS A 3 19.99 -6.23 -17.63
N GLU A 4 20.78 -7.27 -17.41
CA GLU A 4 20.30 -8.61 -17.08
C GLU A 4 19.69 -8.66 -15.67
N TYR A 5 20.32 -7.99 -14.70
CA TYR A 5 19.76 -7.80 -13.35
C TYR A 5 18.37 -7.17 -13.41
N PHE A 6 18.21 -6.03 -14.09
CA PHE A 6 16.92 -5.35 -14.18
C PHE A 6 15.88 -6.18 -14.92
N THR A 7 16.26 -6.84 -16.01
CA THR A 7 15.34 -7.71 -16.77
C THR A 7 14.81 -8.84 -15.90
N ASN A 8 15.70 -9.50 -15.13
CA ASN A 8 15.33 -10.56 -14.21
C ASN A 8 14.47 -10.03 -13.04
N TYR A 9 14.79 -8.83 -12.53
CA TYR A 9 14.05 -8.22 -11.43
C TYR A 9 12.63 -7.81 -11.82
N PHE A 10 12.45 -7.17 -12.98
CA PHE A 10 11.12 -6.88 -13.52
C PHE A 10 10.34 -8.17 -13.83
N GLY A 11 11.05 -9.24 -14.22
CA GLY A 11 10.50 -10.59 -14.30
C GLY A 11 9.89 -11.06 -12.98
N LYS A 12 10.63 -10.96 -11.88
CA LYS A 12 10.15 -11.30 -10.53
C LYS A 12 8.91 -10.52 -10.13
N ILE A 13 8.89 -9.19 -10.37
CA ILE A 13 7.71 -8.36 -10.11
C ILE A 13 6.52 -8.85 -10.93
N LYS A 14 6.71 -9.14 -12.22
CA LYS A 14 5.63 -9.65 -13.08
C LYS A 14 5.12 -11.02 -12.63
N ASP A 15 6.00 -11.88 -12.11
CA ASP A 15 5.63 -13.20 -11.58
C ASP A 15 4.76 -13.12 -10.32
N THR A 16 4.84 -12.03 -9.53
CA THR A 16 3.92 -11.82 -8.40
C THR A 16 2.45 -11.78 -8.84
N LYS A 17 2.16 -11.43 -10.10
CA LYS A 17 0.81 -11.48 -10.66
C LYS A 17 0.25 -12.90 -10.72
N LYS A 18 1.10 -13.91 -10.90
CA LYS A 18 0.68 -15.33 -10.84
C LYS A 18 0.26 -15.69 -9.42
N VAL A 19 1.06 -15.33 -8.43
CA VAL A 19 0.76 -15.56 -7.00
C VAL A 19 -0.53 -14.87 -6.57
N ALA A 20 -0.77 -13.63 -7.03
CA ALA A 20 -2.02 -12.92 -6.76
C ALA A 20 -3.25 -13.66 -7.32
N ARG A 21 -3.13 -14.29 -8.51
CA ARG A 21 -4.20 -15.12 -9.10
C ARG A 21 -4.44 -16.37 -8.28
N GLU A 22 -3.39 -17.08 -7.87
CA GLU A 22 -3.49 -18.27 -7.02
C GLU A 22 -4.15 -17.97 -5.67
N LYS A 23 -3.96 -16.76 -5.13
CA LYS A 23 -4.56 -16.29 -3.88
C LYS A 23 -5.94 -15.63 -4.04
N ASN A 24 -6.55 -15.72 -5.22
CA ASN A 24 -7.86 -15.14 -5.55
C ASN A 24 -7.96 -13.62 -5.29
N ILE A 25 -6.87 -12.87 -5.52
CA ILE A 25 -6.90 -11.42 -5.45
C ILE A 25 -7.38 -10.87 -6.79
N GLY A 26 -8.56 -10.23 -6.79
CA GLY A 26 -9.20 -9.72 -8.01
C GLY A 26 -8.39 -8.64 -8.74
N VAL A 27 -7.61 -7.83 -8.01
CA VAL A 27 -6.82 -6.73 -8.58
C VAL A 27 -5.40 -6.74 -8.03
N TRP A 28 -4.46 -7.29 -8.81
CA TRP A 28 -3.02 -7.32 -8.47
C TRP A 28 -2.41 -5.92 -8.27
N LEU A 29 -2.95 -4.91 -8.95
CA LEU A 29 -2.46 -3.53 -8.84
C LEU A 29 -2.62 -2.96 -7.42
N LEU A 30 -3.58 -3.46 -6.63
CA LEU A 30 -3.80 -3.00 -5.25
C LEU A 30 -2.59 -3.34 -4.35
N PRO A 31 -2.19 -4.62 -4.19
CA PRO A 31 -0.96 -4.96 -3.46
C PRO A 31 0.29 -4.23 -3.98
N VAL A 32 0.40 -3.99 -5.29
CA VAL A 32 1.52 -3.25 -5.88
C VAL A 32 1.52 -1.79 -5.42
N PHE A 33 0.35 -1.15 -5.44
CA PHE A 33 0.19 0.22 -4.98
C PHE A 33 0.47 0.34 -3.48
N ASP A 34 -0.05 -0.59 -2.66
CA ASP A 34 0.22 -0.61 -1.21
C ASP A 34 1.72 -0.80 -0.93
N SER A 35 2.38 -1.66 -1.71
CA SER A 35 3.83 -1.86 -1.62
C SER A 35 4.63 -0.60 -1.95
N PHE A 36 4.16 0.17 -2.94
CA PHE A 36 4.76 1.44 -3.29
C PHE A 36 4.55 2.49 -2.21
N LEU A 37 3.34 2.59 -1.65
CA LEU A 37 3.03 3.50 -0.55
C LEU A 37 3.88 3.19 0.70
N ILE A 38 3.99 1.92 1.09
CA ILE A 38 4.84 1.57 2.25
C ILE A 38 6.31 1.83 1.95
N THR A 39 6.75 1.65 0.71
CA THR A 39 8.13 1.94 0.30
C THR A 39 8.42 3.43 0.46
N LEU A 40 7.50 4.29 0.02
CA LEU A 40 7.60 5.73 0.20
C LEU A 40 7.65 6.10 1.70
N TYR A 41 6.75 5.55 2.50
CA TYR A 41 6.69 5.80 3.94
C TYR A 41 7.96 5.34 4.67
N LEU A 42 8.42 4.12 4.42
CA LEU A 42 9.66 3.60 5.00
C LEU A 42 10.88 4.43 4.59
N SER A 43 10.92 4.89 3.34
CA SER A 43 12.02 5.75 2.87
C SER A 43 12.01 7.08 3.60
N TRP A 44 10.83 7.64 3.88
CA TRP A 44 10.68 8.85 4.67
C TRP A 44 11.16 8.68 6.10
N GLU A 45 10.75 7.61 6.78
CA GLU A 45 11.20 7.31 8.16
C GLU A 45 12.73 7.13 8.22
N LEU A 46 13.31 6.42 7.24
CA LEU A 46 14.76 6.27 7.14
C LEU A 46 15.48 7.60 6.91
N SER A 47 14.92 8.48 6.09
CA SER A 47 15.44 9.84 5.88
C SER A 47 15.44 10.67 7.15
N VAL A 48 14.33 10.67 7.87
CA VAL A 48 14.23 11.36 9.17
C VAL A 48 15.26 10.80 10.15
N GLY A 49 15.44 9.48 10.18
CA GLY A 49 16.47 8.83 10.98
C GLY A 49 17.89 9.29 10.63
N VAL A 50 18.21 9.40 9.34
CA VAL A 50 19.51 9.93 8.89
C VAL A 50 19.70 11.38 9.33
N TRP A 51 18.69 12.23 9.18
CA TRP A 51 18.79 13.63 9.59
C TRP A 51 18.99 13.78 11.10
N PHE A 52 18.28 12.99 11.90
CA PHE A 52 18.44 12.99 13.35
C PHE A 52 19.84 12.51 13.77
N LEU A 53 20.35 11.45 13.14
CA LEU A 53 21.70 10.94 13.39
C LEU A 53 22.78 11.97 13.01
N LEU A 54 22.59 12.67 11.90
CA LEU A 54 23.54 13.65 11.38
C LEU A 54 23.54 14.93 12.23
N ASP A 55 22.38 15.39 12.68
CA ASP A 55 22.24 16.46 13.66
C ASP A 55 22.91 16.11 15.00
N SER A 56 22.66 14.90 15.51
CA SER A 56 23.27 14.39 16.74
C SER A 56 24.79 14.28 16.61
N TRP A 57 25.28 13.82 15.45
CA TRP A 57 26.71 13.76 15.17
C TRP A 57 27.32 15.15 15.20
N GLN A 58 26.78 16.10 14.42
CA GLN A 58 27.30 17.45 14.37
C GLN A 58 27.29 18.12 15.76
N SER A 59 26.21 17.95 16.52
CA SER A 59 26.06 18.52 17.86
C SER A 59 27.04 17.93 18.88
N ALA A 60 27.54 16.71 18.66
CA ALA A 60 28.56 16.09 19.51
C ALA A 60 29.99 16.59 19.22
N GLN A 61 30.19 17.41 18.19
CA GLN A 61 31.51 17.91 17.80
C GLN A 61 31.71 19.37 18.23
N ILE A 62 32.94 19.69 18.66
CA ILE A 62 33.31 21.02 19.19
C ILE A 62 33.47 22.05 18.06
N TYR A 63 33.64 21.58 16.83
CA TYR A 63 33.78 22.38 15.62
C TYR A 63 33.04 21.69 14.47
N ILE A 64 32.70 22.44 13.42
CA ILE A 64 32.06 21.89 12.21
C ILE A 64 33.17 21.38 11.27
N PRO A 65 33.24 20.08 10.97
CA PRO A 65 34.21 19.55 10.01
C PRO A 65 33.90 20.02 8.59
N TRP A 66 34.95 20.15 7.78
CA TRP A 66 34.86 20.57 6.37
C TRP A 66 33.98 19.68 5.49
N TYR A 67 33.78 18.41 5.86
CA TYR A 67 32.94 17.46 5.11
C TYR A 67 31.46 17.51 5.52
N MET A 68 31.11 18.23 6.60
CA MET A 68 29.76 18.21 7.17
C MET A 68 28.73 18.82 6.21
N ASP A 69 29.10 19.88 5.49
CA ASP A 69 28.24 20.52 4.49
C ASP A 69 27.89 19.54 3.36
N SER A 70 28.86 18.76 2.88
CA SER A 70 28.62 17.72 1.87
C SER A 70 27.75 16.59 2.38
N LEU A 71 27.86 16.22 3.66
CA LEU A 71 26.99 15.21 4.27
C LEU A 71 25.55 15.69 4.38
N TRP A 72 25.33 16.95 4.79
CA TRP A 72 24.00 17.56 4.79
C TRP A 72 23.40 17.63 3.39
N GLU A 73 24.17 18.04 2.39
CA GLU A 73 23.73 18.08 0.99
C GLU A 73 23.32 16.69 0.50
N LEU A 74 24.14 15.66 0.74
CA LEU A 74 23.80 14.28 0.40
C LEU A 74 22.54 13.78 1.15
N SER A 75 22.41 14.13 2.43
CA SER A 75 21.28 13.73 3.26
C SER A 75 19.96 14.30 2.76
N SER A 76 19.96 15.43 2.05
CA SER A 76 18.75 16.00 1.43
C SER A 76 18.14 15.09 0.37
N PHE A 77 18.95 14.22 -0.25
CA PHE A 77 18.51 13.21 -1.22
C PHE A 77 18.21 11.85 -0.58
N SER A 78 18.33 11.70 0.73
CA SER A 78 18.17 10.42 1.44
C SER A 78 16.85 9.72 1.08
N LEU A 79 15.76 10.46 0.90
CA LEU A 79 14.44 9.90 0.59
C LEU A 79 14.49 9.16 -0.75
N THR A 80 15.00 9.83 -1.77
CA THR A 80 15.14 9.30 -3.12
C THR A 80 16.13 8.14 -3.16
N ILE A 81 17.22 8.24 -2.39
CA ILE A 81 18.23 7.17 -2.28
C ILE A 81 17.60 5.91 -1.68
N PHE A 82 16.95 6.00 -0.52
CA PHE A 82 16.30 4.86 0.12
C PHE A 82 15.17 4.29 -0.74
N MET A 83 14.34 5.16 -1.32
CA MET A 83 13.25 4.75 -2.20
C MET A 83 13.78 3.99 -3.42
N GLY A 84 14.85 4.48 -4.05
CA GLY A 84 15.50 3.82 -5.17
C GLY A 84 16.06 2.46 -4.78
N ILE A 85 16.80 2.39 -3.66
CA ILE A 85 17.36 1.14 -3.15
C ILE A 85 16.25 0.12 -2.91
N ILE A 86 15.21 0.46 -2.14
CA ILE A 86 14.12 -0.46 -1.80
C ILE A 86 13.39 -0.92 -3.07
N THR A 87 13.07 0.03 -3.96
CA THR A 87 12.35 -0.22 -5.22
C THR A 87 13.09 -1.23 -6.09
N PHE A 88 14.41 -1.12 -6.22
CA PHE A 88 15.22 -1.96 -7.12
C PHE A 88 15.82 -3.21 -6.46
N THR A 89 15.59 -3.44 -5.16
CA THR A 89 16.15 -4.59 -4.44
C THR A 89 15.09 -5.54 -3.88
N ILE A 90 14.05 -5.01 -3.22
CA ILE A 90 13.13 -5.81 -2.41
C ILE A 90 11.64 -5.56 -2.68
N LEU A 91 11.30 -4.68 -3.62
CA LEU A 91 9.90 -4.38 -3.96
C LEU A 91 9.10 -5.64 -4.35
N ASP A 92 9.72 -6.62 -5.03
CA ASP A 92 9.04 -7.90 -5.34
C ASP A 92 8.60 -8.63 -4.07
N LYS A 93 9.42 -8.61 -3.02
CA LYS A 93 9.11 -9.22 -1.72
C LYS A 93 8.02 -8.48 -0.98
N ILE A 94 8.04 -7.16 -1.01
CA ILE A 94 7.00 -6.32 -0.40
C ILE A 94 5.65 -6.59 -1.10
N ILE A 95 5.63 -6.67 -2.44
CA ILE A 95 4.43 -7.02 -3.21
C ILE A 95 3.89 -8.39 -2.81
N LEU A 96 4.76 -9.39 -2.70
CA LEU A 96 4.36 -10.72 -2.24
C LEU A 96 3.78 -10.67 -0.82
N PHE A 97 4.40 -9.95 0.10
CA PHE A 97 3.88 -9.76 1.45
C PHE A 97 2.46 -9.20 1.43
N PHE A 98 2.20 -8.12 0.69
CA PHE A 98 0.85 -7.56 0.58
C PHE A 98 -0.14 -8.51 -0.10
N ILE A 99 0.28 -9.31 -1.07
CA ILE A 99 -0.58 -10.37 -1.63
C ILE A 99 -1.04 -11.33 -0.51
N TYR A 100 -0.14 -11.75 0.38
CA TYR A 100 -0.52 -12.60 1.50
C TYR A 100 -1.43 -11.88 2.51
N VAL A 101 -1.14 -10.61 2.83
CA VAL A 101 -1.97 -9.80 3.73
C VAL A 101 -3.39 -9.65 3.18
N HIS A 102 -3.53 -9.29 1.89
CA HIS A 102 -4.83 -9.18 1.23
C HIS A 102 -5.60 -10.50 1.21
N SER A 103 -4.91 -11.60 0.90
CA SER A 103 -5.52 -12.94 0.92
C SER A 103 -6.04 -13.31 2.31
N TYR A 104 -5.24 -13.02 3.34
CA TYR A 104 -5.61 -13.25 4.73
C TYR A 104 -6.77 -12.36 5.19
N ALA A 105 -6.72 -11.06 4.89
CA ALA A 105 -7.78 -10.11 5.20
C ALA A 105 -9.11 -10.51 4.54
N ASN A 106 -9.08 -10.91 3.26
CA ASN A 106 -10.27 -11.41 2.56
C ASN A 106 -10.87 -12.63 3.25
N LYS A 107 -10.03 -13.58 3.70
CA LYS A 107 -10.49 -14.75 4.45
C LYS A 107 -11.16 -14.35 5.76
N LEU A 108 -10.57 -13.42 6.52
CA LEU A 108 -11.15 -12.92 7.76
C LEU A 108 -12.48 -12.20 7.54
N VAL A 109 -12.57 -11.35 6.52
CA VAL A 109 -13.80 -10.64 6.17
C VAL A 109 -14.91 -11.62 5.83
N LEU A 110 -14.64 -12.63 5.00
CA LEU A 110 -15.62 -13.66 4.65
C LEU A 110 -16.07 -14.45 5.88
N GLN A 111 -15.14 -14.88 6.73
CA GLN A 111 -15.48 -15.57 7.99
C GLN A 111 -16.30 -14.68 8.92
N GLY A 112 -15.98 -13.38 8.98
CA GLY A 112 -16.73 -12.38 9.75
C GLY A 112 -18.17 -12.24 9.26
N ILE A 113 -18.37 -12.11 7.94
CA ILE A 113 -19.70 -12.07 7.32
C ILE A 113 -20.47 -13.35 7.64
N THR A 114 -19.87 -14.53 7.46
CA THR A 114 -20.55 -15.81 7.76
C THR A 114 -20.94 -15.93 9.23
N LYS A 115 -20.06 -15.55 10.16
CA LYS A 115 -20.36 -15.55 11.60
C LYS A 115 -21.49 -14.59 11.94
N ALA A 116 -21.49 -13.39 11.35
CA ALA A 116 -22.51 -12.39 11.59
C ALA A 116 -23.87 -12.82 11.01
N ASP A 117 -23.88 -13.44 9.83
CA ASP A 117 -25.08 -14.04 9.25
C ASP A 117 -25.62 -15.18 10.12
N MET A 118 -24.76 -16.09 10.61
CA MET A 118 -25.17 -17.13 11.56
C MET A 118 -25.73 -16.56 12.86
N TYR A 119 -25.12 -15.49 13.38
CA TYR A 119 -25.59 -14.83 14.60
C TYR A 119 -26.98 -14.21 14.40
N LEU A 120 -27.21 -13.52 13.29
CA LEU A 120 -28.51 -12.95 12.94
C LEU A 120 -29.56 -14.03 12.68
N TRP A 121 -29.17 -15.13 12.04
CA TRP A 121 -30.04 -16.28 11.82
C TRP A 121 -30.53 -16.85 13.15
N ARG A 122 -29.64 -17.08 14.12
CA ARG A 122 -30.02 -17.56 15.46
C ARG A 122 -31.01 -16.63 16.18
N LYS A 123 -30.98 -15.33 15.91
CA LYS A 123 -31.87 -14.34 16.54
C LYS A 123 -33.19 -14.10 15.80
N THR A 124 -33.20 -14.23 14.47
CA THR A 124 -34.32 -13.77 13.63
C THR A 124 -34.93 -14.86 12.76
N GLY A 125 -34.28 -16.02 12.66
CA GLY A 125 -34.66 -17.11 11.75
C GLY A 125 -34.48 -16.79 10.26
N ARG A 126 -33.93 -15.61 9.92
CA ARG A 126 -33.70 -15.18 8.53
C ARG A 126 -32.30 -15.53 8.07
N ASP A 127 -32.21 -16.24 6.95
CA ASP A 127 -30.92 -16.65 6.36
C ASP A 127 -30.22 -15.49 5.64
N THR A 128 -28.88 -15.44 5.75
CA THR A 128 -27.98 -14.64 4.90
C THR A 128 -28.32 -13.15 4.78
N VAL A 129 -28.75 -12.52 5.88
CA VAL A 129 -29.23 -11.12 5.88
C VAL A 129 -28.15 -10.13 5.44
N ILE A 130 -26.94 -10.25 5.97
CA ILE A 130 -25.79 -9.37 5.67
C ILE A 130 -25.32 -9.64 4.24
N THR A 131 -25.14 -10.91 3.88
CA THR A 131 -24.74 -11.29 2.52
C THR A 131 -25.71 -10.74 1.48
N ASN A 132 -27.03 -10.84 1.72
CA ASN A 132 -28.05 -10.28 0.84
C ASN A 132 -28.00 -8.75 0.75
N ALA A 133 -27.74 -8.06 1.85
CA ALA A 133 -27.58 -6.60 1.86
C ALA A 133 -26.37 -6.17 1.03
N ILE A 134 -25.22 -6.82 1.21
CA ILE A 134 -23.99 -6.58 0.43
C ILE A 134 -24.29 -6.80 -1.05
N TRP A 135 -24.97 -7.89 -1.39
CA TRP A 135 -25.23 -8.23 -2.78
C TRP A 135 -26.23 -7.27 -3.44
N LYS A 136 -27.27 -6.80 -2.73
CA LYS A 136 -28.17 -5.75 -3.23
C LYS A 136 -27.42 -4.46 -3.54
N LEU A 137 -26.49 -4.05 -2.68
CA LEU A 137 -25.63 -2.89 -2.90
C LEU A 137 -24.72 -3.09 -4.11
N GLN A 138 -24.03 -4.23 -4.18
CA GLN A 138 -23.14 -4.57 -5.30
C GLN A 138 -23.90 -4.60 -6.63
N ARG A 139 -25.08 -5.24 -6.69
CA ARG A 139 -25.90 -5.31 -7.90
C ARG A 139 -26.38 -3.92 -8.33
N LYS A 140 -26.82 -3.08 -7.39
CA LYS A 140 -27.21 -1.69 -7.68
C LYS A 140 -26.05 -0.89 -8.28
N TYR A 141 -24.82 -1.11 -7.81
CA TYR A 141 -23.63 -0.49 -8.39
C TYR A 141 -23.27 -1.06 -9.77
N MET A 142 -23.30 -2.38 -9.92
CA MET A 142 -22.96 -3.05 -11.18
C MET A 142 -23.93 -2.75 -12.33
N ASN A 143 -25.21 -2.55 -12.02
CA ASN A 143 -26.25 -2.21 -13.00
C ASN A 143 -26.15 -0.77 -13.54
N ARG A 144 -25.29 0.08 -12.97
CA ARG A 144 -25.06 1.44 -13.49
C ARG A 144 -24.20 1.42 -14.74
N SER A 145 -24.34 2.45 -15.57
CA SER A 145 -23.55 2.58 -16.79
C SER A 145 -22.05 2.71 -16.49
N LYS A 146 -21.20 2.32 -17.45
CA LYS A 146 -19.72 2.45 -17.31
C LYS A 146 -19.29 3.89 -16.99
N LYS A 147 -19.97 4.89 -17.56
CA LYS A 147 -19.68 6.31 -17.35
C LYS A 147 -20.00 6.74 -15.92
N GLU A 148 -21.18 6.38 -15.41
CA GLU A 148 -21.58 6.67 -14.04
C GLU A 148 -20.68 6.00 -13.02
N ARG A 149 -20.33 4.72 -13.22
CA ARG A 149 -19.39 4.01 -12.34
C ARG A 149 -18.03 4.68 -12.30
N LYS A 150 -17.52 5.16 -13.44
CA LYS A 150 -16.23 5.87 -13.52
C LYS A 150 -16.29 7.20 -12.78
N ILE A 151 -17.37 7.96 -12.95
CA ILE A 151 -17.59 9.23 -12.22
C ILE A 151 -17.71 8.98 -10.72
N MET A 152 -18.49 7.98 -10.28
CA MET A 152 -18.62 7.63 -8.87
C MET A 152 -17.28 7.20 -8.26
N THR A 153 -16.48 6.42 -8.99
CA THR A 153 -15.16 5.98 -8.53
C THR A 153 -14.21 7.17 -8.42
N LEU A 154 -14.20 8.07 -9.41
CA LEU A 154 -13.43 9.31 -9.37
C LEU A 154 -13.86 10.23 -8.22
N ALA A 155 -15.16 10.42 -8.00
CA ALA A 155 -15.68 11.22 -6.91
C ALA A 155 -15.34 10.62 -5.55
N PHE A 156 -15.41 9.28 -5.41
CA PHE A 156 -15.04 8.59 -4.19
C PHE A 156 -13.55 8.71 -3.88
N VAL A 157 -12.69 8.45 -4.87
CA VAL A 157 -11.22 8.63 -4.74
C VAL A 157 -10.88 10.09 -4.47
N GLY A 158 -11.56 11.03 -5.16
CA GLY A 158 -11.40 12.47 -4.96
C GLY A 158 -11.76 12.89 -3.54
N MET A 159 -12.92 12.47 -3.01
CA MET A 159 -13.32 12.75 -1.63
C MET A 159 -12.35 12.20 -0.60
N ILE A 160 -11.86 10.97 -0.80
CA ILE A 160 -10.83 10.37 0.07
C ILE A 160 -9.54 11.19 0.01
N GLY A 161 -9.07 11.51 -1.20
CA GLY A 161 -7.87 12.31 -1.42
C GLY A 161 -7.97 13.70 -0.78
N THR A 162 -9.12 14.38 -0.91
CA THR A 162 -9.35 15.67 -0.26
C THR A 162 -9.45 15.55 1.26
N TYR A 163 -10.05 14.49 1.78
CA TYR A 163 -10.19 14.29 3.23
C TYR A 163 -8.83 14.04 3.89
N TYR A 164 -8.01 13.13 3.33
CA TYR A 164 -6.67 12.89 3.86
C TYR A 164 -5.72 14.06 3.57
N GLY A 165 -5.85 14.72 2.42
CA GLY A 165 -5.09 15.93 2.13
C GLY A 165 -5.40 17.06 3.12
N TRP A 166 -6.67 17.24 3.48
CA TRP A 166 -7.09 18.20 4.50
C TRP A 166 -6.51 17.84 5.87
N MET A 167 -6.61 16.58 6.29
CA MET A 167 -6.10 16.10 7.59
C MET A 167 -4.57 16.20 7.73
N ILE A 168 -3.82 16.20 6.63
CA ILE A 168 -2.37 16.42 6.66
C ILE A 168 -2.04 17.91 6.77
N LEU A 169 -2.92 18.79 6.28
CA LEU A 169 -2.73 20.24 6.29
C LEU A 169 -3.22 20.91 7.59
N THR A 170 -4.09 20.26 8.36
CA THR A 170 -4.59 20.70 9.67
C THR A 170 -4.05 19.85 10.80
#